data_AF-A0A7J6RG48-F1
#
_entry.id   AF-A0A7J6RG48-F1
#
_cell.length_a   1.000
_cell.length_b   1.000
_cell.length_c   1.000
_cell.angle_alpha   90.00
_cell.angle_beta   90.00
_cell.angle_gamma   90.00
#
_symmetry.space_group_name_H-M   'P 1'
#
loop_
_entity.id
_entity.type
_entity.pdbx_description
1 polymer ?
#
loop_
_entity_poly.entity_id
_entity_poly.type
_entity_poly.pdbx_seq_one_letter_code
_entity_poly.pdbx_strand_id
1 'polypeptide(L)'
;MPEINSPEMAKGSASADSFKGVVTDYSNLHVGRCSDIRAVFSLALSAVGLGVVMLPTVFASCGWVGGAFVLTLGVLFAGFAVSKLYMGIALTPKGPIYTYEDLGKACFGTAGRVFTGLVVHATMAGACASLLVILGGNTAKLLPVLSERVWITLWGMFFVPFTFLRTMHEVSYVAAIGMVAIFSLFLVISANGIHHK
;
A
#
# COMPACT_ATOMS: atom_id res chain seq x y z
N MET A 1 45.55 -21.69 17.37
CA MET A 1 45.34 -20.45 18.14
C MET A 1 46.25 -19.38 17.59
N PRO A 2 45.85 -18.10 17.50
CA PRO A 2 44.57 -17.48 17.89
C PRO A 2 43.81 -16.92 16.65
N GLU A 3 42.48 -16.80 16.56
CA GLU A 3 41.40 -16.39 17.47
C GLU A 3 41.39 -14.90 17.83
N ILE A 4 40.56 -14.13 17.12
CA ILE A 4 39.83 -12.92 17.57
C ILE A 4 38.68 -12.74 16.55
N ASN A 5 37.40 -12.49 16.81
CA ASN A 5 36.44 -12.63 17.90
C ASN A 5 35.05 -12.30 17.26
N SER A 6 33.99 -12.91 17.79
CA SER A 6 32.53 -12.71 17.57
C SER A 6 32.05 -11.23 17.71
N PRO A 7 30.74 -10.89 17.76
CA PRO A 7 29.45 -11.54 17.40
C PRO A 7 28.58 -10.57 16.53
N GLU A 8 27.25 -10.73 16.51
CA GLU A 8 26.25 -9.69 16.12
C GLU A 8 26.00 -9.41 14.63
N MET A 9 25.09 -10.17 14.01
CA MET A 9 24.11 -9.60 13.07
C MET A 9 22.70 -10.19 13.28
N ALA A 10 22.37 -10.50 14.53
CA ALA A 10 21.00 -10.72 14.96
C ALA A 10 20.43 -9.38 15.43
N LYS A 11 19.49 -8.78 14.69
CA LYS A 11 18.30 -8.02 15.20
C LYS A 11 17.62 -7.05 14.24
N GLY A 12 18.12 -6.80 13.03
CA GLY A 12 17.48 -5.83 12.11
C GLY A 12 16.38 -6.37 11.18
N SER A 13 16.19 -7.70 11.15
CA SER A 13 15.52 -8.44 10.07
C SER A 13 13.99 -8.58 10.24
N ALA A 14 13.43 -8.26 11.41
CA ALA A 14 12.12 -8.79 11.80
C ALA A 14 10.87 -8.25 11.06
N SER A 15 10.84 -7.02 10.54
CA SER A 15 9.61 -6.49 9.89
C SER A 15 9.77 -6.00 8.46
N ALA A 16 11.01 -5.76 8.07
CA ALA A 16 11.46 -5.68 6.69
C ALA A 16 11.24 -7.01 5.94
N ASP A 17 11.55 -8.13 6.59
CA ASP A 17 11.40 -9.47 6.04
C ASP A 17 9.95 -9.97 6.05
N SER A 18 9.03 -9.36 6.82
CA SER A 18 7.61 -9.71 6.71
C SER A 18 6.98 -9.21 5.42
N PHE A 19 7.32 -8.00 4.96
CA PHE A 19 6.71 -7.43 3.76
C PHE A 19 7.43 -7.87 2.47
N LYS A 20 8.76 -7.97 2.51
CA LYS A 20 9.52 -8.67 1.46
C LYS A 20 9.26 -10.16 1.47
N GLY A 21 9.04 -10.78 2.63
CA GLY A 21 8.59 -12.16 2.72
C GLY A 21 7.28 -12.34 1.97
N VAL A 22 6.31 -11.44 2.14
CA VAL A 22 5.06 -11.47 1.37
C VAL A 22 5.30 -11.30 -0.14
N VAL A 23 6.09 -10.31 -0.57
CA VAL A 23 6.33 -10.05 -2.02
C VAL A 23 7.26 -11.09 -2.69
N THR A 24 8.24 -11.61 -1.96
CA THR A 24 9.21 -12.60 -2.42
C THR A 24 8.64 -14.02 -2.36
N ASP A 25 7.70 -14.31 -1.46
CA ASP A 25 6.89 -15.54 -1.46
C ASP A 25 6.02 -15.56 -2.74
N TYR A 26 5.41 -14.45 -3.15
CA TYR A 26 4.67 -14.39 -4.43
C TYR A 26 5.51 -14.65 -5.68
N SER A 27 6.78 -14.23 -5.71
CA SER A 27 7.66 -14.49 -6.86
C SER A 27 8.32 -15.88 -6.83
N ASN A 28 8.42 -16.51 -5.65
CA ASN A 28 8.98 -17.87 -5.49
C ASN A 28 7.92 -18.97 -5.45
N LEU A 29 6.64 -18.62 -5.48
CA LEU A 29 5.55 -19.53 -5.81
C LEU A 29 5.55 -19.90 -7.29
N HIS A 30 6.52 -20.75 -7.64
CA HIS A 30 6.18 -21.86 -8.51
C HIS A 30 4.95 -22.56 -7.93
N VAL A 31 3.97 -22.86 -8.78
CA VAL A 31 2.79 -23.71 -8.55
C VAL A 31 3.06 -24.73 -7.43
N GLY A 32 2.68 -24.37 -6.20
CA GLY A 32 3.25 -24.99 -5.02
C GLY A 32 2.56 -24.56 -3.73
N ARG A 33 1.23 -24.70 -3.69
CA ARG A 33 0.44 -24.88 -2.45
C ARG A 33 0.69 -23.88 -1.30
N CYS A 34 1.03 -22.62 -1.57
CA CYS A 34 0.81 -21.57 -0.59
C CYS A 34 -0.67 -21.19 -0.60
N SER A 35 -1.25 -21.10 0.59
CA SER A 35 -2.68 -21.02 0.79
C SER A 35 -3.27 -19.75 0.15
N ASP A 36 -4.22 -19.91 -0.78
CA ASP A 36 -5.00 -18.82 -1.39
C ASP A 36 -5.50 -17.80 -0.35
N ILE A 37 -5.73 -18.27 0.87
CA ILE A 37 -6.20 -17.47 1.99
C ILE A 37 -5.22 -16.36 2.40
N ARG A 38 -3.90 -16.60 2.38
CA ARG A 38 -2.89 -15.58 2.75
C ARG A 38 -2.90 -14.42 1.74
N ALA A 39 -3.03 -14.76 0.46
CA ALA A 39 -3.15 -13.78 -0.60
C ALA A 39 -4.40 -12.92 -0.42
N VAL A 40 -5.55 -13.57 -0.22
CA VAL A 40 -6.83 -12.88 0.02
C VAL A 40 -6.76 -11.98 1.24
N PHE A 41 -6.19 -12.42 2.36
CA PHE A 41 -6.07 -11.59 3.56
C PHE A 41 -5.16 -10.38 3.36
N SER A 42 -4.03 -10.53 2.66
CA SER A 42 -3.14 -9.39 2.39
C SER A 42 -3.81 -8.33 1.49
N LEU A 43 -4.57 -8.78 0.48
CA LEU A 43 -5.36 -7.91 -0.36
C LEU A 43 -6.47 -7.22 0.46
N ALA A 44 -7.18 -7.96 1.30
CA ALA A 44 -8.21 -7.41 2.18
C ALA A 44 -7.64 -6.35 3.14
N LEU A 45 -6.48 -6.63 3.77
CA LEU A 45 -5.80 -5.68 4.67
C LEU A 45 -5.44 -4.37 3.96
N SER A 46 -4.91 -4.46 2.73
CA SER A 46 -4.59 -3.26 1.94
C SER A 46 -5.84 -2.46 1.55
N ALA A 47 -6.93 -3.15 1.19
CA ALA A 47 -8.20 -2.52 0.83
C ALA A 47 -8.85 -1.84 2.04
N VAL A 48 -8.83 -2.48 3.22
CA VAL A 48 -9.33 -1.90 4.47
C VAL A 48 -8.52 -0.65 4.84
N GLY A 49 -7.19 -0.68 4.67
CA GLY A 49 -6.34 0.48 4.97
C GLY A 49 -6.72 1.72 4.16
N LEU A 50 -6.86 1.58 2.84
CA LEU A 50 -7.33 2.67 1.98
C LEU A 50 -8.79 3.05 2.28
N GLY A 51 -9.64 2.06 2.57
CA GLY A 51 -11.04 2.25 2.90
C GLY A 51 -11.24 3.11 4.14
N VAL A 52 -10.54 2.83 5.25
CA VAL A 52 -10.65 3.58 6.51
C VAL A 52 -10.30 5.06 6.32
N VAL A 53 -9.41 5.39 5.40
CA VAL A 53 -9.03 6.77 5.08
C VAL A 53 -10.07 7.44 4.17
N MET A 54 -10.54 6.74 3.14
CA MET A 54 -11.41 7.33 2.12
C MET A 54 -12.88 7.39 2.55
N LEU A 55 -13.38 6.37 3.25
CA LEU A 55 -14.76 6.29 3.74
C LEU A 55 -15.21 7.54 4.51
N PRO A 56 -14.53 7.98 5.58
CA PRO A 56 -14.95 9.17 6.32
C PRO A 56 -14.96 10.42 5.44
N THR A 57 -13.98 10.54 4.53
CA THR A 57 -13.84 11.69 3.62
C THR A 57 -14.99 11.75 2.60
N VAL A 58 -15.39 10.59 2.07
CA VAL A 58 -16.53 10.45 1.14
C VAL A 58 -17.85 10.74 1.85
N PHE A 59 -18.07 10.17 3.04
CA PHE A 59 -19.28 10.42 3.82
C PHE A 59 -19.39 11.88 4.28
N ALA A 60 -18.27 12.51 4.65
CA ALA A 60 -18.25 13.93 5.03
C ALA A 60 -18.64 14.86 3.88
N SER A 61 -18.32 14.48 2.63
CA SER A 61 -18.56 15.33 1.45
C SER A 61 -19.92 15.08 0.79
N CYS A 62 -20.42 13.83 0.81
CA CYS A 62 -21.64 13.41 0.09
C CYS A 62 -22.88 13.23 1.00
N GLY A 63 -22.72 13.35 2.31
CA GLY A 63 -23.77 13.02 3.28
C GLY A 63 -24.10 11.53 3.31
N TRP A 64 -25.06 11.13 4.15
CA TRP A 64 -25.35 9.71 4.37
C TRP A 64 -25.94 9.00 3.14
N VAL A 65 -26.93 9.61 2.49
CA VAL A 65 -27.61 9.04 1.31
C VAL A 65 -26.69 9.06 0.09
N GLY A 66 -25.97 10.16 -0.14
CA GLY A 66 -25.00 10.26 -1.24
C GLY A 66 -23.82 9.31 -1.06
N GLY A 67 -23.29 9.19 0.17
CA GLY A 67 -22.24 8.23 0.50
C GLY A 67 -22.67 6.78 0.24
N ALA A 68 -23.87 6.39 0.68
CA ALA A 68 -24.40 5.05 0.42
C ALA A 68 -24.57 4.75 -1.08
N PHE A 69 -25.04 5.73 -1.86
CA PHE A 69 -25.18 5.61 -3.30
C PHE A 69 -23.82 5.44 -4.00
N VAL A 70 -22.85 6.30 -3.68
CA VAL A 70 -21.48 6.24 -4.24
C VAL A 70 -20.78 4.93 -3.88
N LEU A 71 -20.95 4.44 -2.64
CA LEU A 71 -20.40 3.15 -2.24
C LEU A 71 -21.03 1.98 -2.99
N THR A 72 -22.35 2.00 -3.18
CA THR A 72 -23.04 0.95 -3.94
C THR A 72 -22.54 0.92 -5.37
N LEU A 73 -22.42 2.08 -6.02
CA LEU A 73 -21.82 2.18 -7.36
C LEU A 73 -20.37 1.71 -7.39
N GLY A 74 -19.58 2.03 -6.36
CA GLY A 74 -18.21 1.58 -6.22
C GLY A 74 -18.10 0.05 -6.16
N VAL A 75 -18.96 -0.61 -5.38
CA VAL A 75 -19.02 -2.08 -5.29
C VAL A 75 -19.43 -2.70 -6.62
N LEU A 76 -20.43 -2.14 -7.31
CA LEU A 76 -20.85 -2.62 -8.61
C LEU A 76 -19.73 -2.50 -9.66
N PHE A 77 -19.05 -1.35 -9.70
CA PHE A 77 -17.94 -1.13 -10.63
C PHE A 77 -16.74 -2.04 -10.33
N ALA A 78 -16.37 -2.18 -9.05
CA ALA A 78 -15.30 -3.07 -8.64
C ALA A 78 -15.64 -4.54 -8.95
N GLY A 79 -16.87 -4.98 -8.68
CA GLY A 79 -17.34 -6.31 -9.02
C GLY A 79 -17.33 -6.58 -10.52
N PHE A 80 -17.74 -5.61 -11.33
CA PHE A 80 -17.64 -5.70 -12.79
C PHE A 80 -16.19 -5.79 -13.27
N ALA A 81 -15.30 -4.96 -12.74
CA ALA A 81 -13.88 -4.95 -13.10
C ALA A 81 -13.22 -6.31 -12.76
N VAL A 82 -13.47 -6.85 -11.57
CA VAL A 82 -12.96 -8.17 -11.15
C VAL A 82 -13.54 -9.28 -12.02
N SER A 83 -14.82 -9.23 -12.36
CA SER A 83 -15.46 -10.22 -13.23
C SER A 83 -14.84 -10.24 -14.63
N LYS A 84 -14.58 -9.06 -15.21
CA LYS A 84 -13.88 -8.94 -16.50
C LYS A 84 -12.44 -9.42 -16.41
N LEU A 85 -11.75 -9.11 -15.31
CA LEU A 85 -10.39 -9.59 -15.05
C LEU A 85 -10.34 -11.11 -14.99
N TYR A 86 -11.24 -11.74 -14.23
CA TYR A 86 -11.35 -13.19 -14.12
C TYR A 86 -11.63 -13.85 -15.47
N MET A 87 -12.54 -13.27 -16.27
CA MET A 87 -12.81 -13.75 -17.62
C MET A 87 -11.57 -13.64 -18.53
N GLY A 88 -10.80 -12.55 -18.43
CA GLY A 88 -9.55 -12.38 -19.16
C GLY A 88 -8.48 -13.40 -18.77
N ILE A 89 -8.37 -13.73 -17.48
CA ILE A 89 -7.48 -14.78 -16.98
C ILE A 89 -7.93 -16.16 -17.47
N ALA A 90 -9.23 -16.46 -17.42
CA ALA A 90 -9.79 -17.75 -17.81
C ALA A 90 -9.69 -18.01 -19.34
N LEU A 91 -9.78 -16.96 -20.15
CA LEU A 91 -9.68 -17.05 -21.61
C LEU A 91 -8.23 -17.09 -22.11
N THR A 92 -7.23 -16.79 -21.27
CA THR A 92 -5.82 -16.79 -21.68
C THR A 92 -5.20 -18.19 -21.49
N PRO A 93 -4.78 -18.88 -22.55
CA PRO A 93 -4.23 -20.24 -22.44
C PRO A 93 -2.83 -20.22 -21.81
N LYS A 94 -2.74 -20.72 -20.57
CA LYS A 94 -1.56 -21.31 -19.88
C LYS A 94 -0.18 -20.69 -20.19
N GLY A 95 -0.07 -19.37 -20.20
CA GLY A 95 1.20 -18.67 -20.01
C GLY A 95 1.25 -18.16 -18.57
N PRO A 96 2.42 -18.12 -17.91
CA PRO A 96 2.52 -17.49 -16.60
C PRO A 96 2.40 -15.96 -16.80
N ILE A 97 1.19 -15.44 -16.61
CA ILE A 97 0.92 -14.01 -16.67
C ILE A 97 1.36 -13.43 -15.33
N TYR A 98 2.53 -12.79 -15.31
CA TYR A 98 3.11 -12.27 -14.07
C TYR A 98 2.67 -10.84 -13.73
N THR A 99 2.14 -10.08 -14.69
CA THR A 99 1.80 -8.65 -14.51
C THR A 99 0.45 -8.26 -15.12
N TYR A 100 -0.19 -7.22 -14.56
CA TYR A 100 -1.43 -6.64 -15.11
C TYR A 100 -1.27 -6.15 -16.55
N GLU A 101 -0.07 -5.69 -16.91
CA GLU A 101 0.29 -5.28 -18.27
C GLU A 101 0.28 -6.44 -19.27
N ASP A 102 0.82 -7.59 -18.87
CA ASP A 102 0.84 -8.78 -19.72
C ASP A 102 -0.56 -9.39 -19.88
N LEU A 103 -1.42 -9.26 -18.87
CA LEU A 103 -2.84 -9.60 -19.00
C LEU A 103 -3.55 -8.67 -20.00
N GLY A 104 -3.28 -7.36 -19.94
CA GLY A 104 -3.75 -6.40 -20.94
C GLY A 104 -3.27 -6.73 -22.35
N LYS A 105 -2.02 -7.20 -22.48
CA LYS A 105 -1.46 -7.68 -23.75
C LYS A 105 -2.18 -8.92 -24.28
N ALA A 106 -2.50 -9.86 -23.39
CA ALA A 106 -3.18 -11.11 -23.76
C ALA A 106 -4.62 -10.87 -24.22
N CYS A 107 -5.35 -9.94 -23.61
CA CYS A 107 -6.75 -9.69 -23.93
C CYS A 107 -6.97 -8.71 -25.11
N PHE A 108 -6.12 -7.67 -25.25
CA PHE A 108 -6.32 -6.59 -26.23
C PHE A 108 -5.11 -6.34 -27.15
N GLY A 109 -4.04 -7.15 -27.04
CA GLY A 109 -2.80 -6.96 -27.79
C GLY A 109 -1.92 -5.84 -27.23
N THR A 110 -0.93 -5.40 -28.01
CA THR A 110 0.12 -4.45 -27.56
C THR A 110 -0.43 -3.11 -27.07
N ALA A 111 -1.53 -2.61 -27.65
CA ALA A 111 -2.18 -1.38 -27.20
C ALA A 111 -2.74 -1.50 -25.77
N GLY A 112 -3.33 -2.67 -25.44
CA GLY A 112 -3.85 -2.95 -24.10
C GLY A 112 -2.76 -3.01 -23.04
N ARG A 113 -1.55 -3.45 -23.40
CA ARG A 113 -0.39 -3.44 -22.48
C ARG A 113 -0.04 -2.03 -22.02
N VAL A 114 0.13 -1.11 -22.97
CA VAL A 114 0.53 0.27 -22.69
C VAL A 114 -0.55 0.99 -21.91
N PHE A 115 -1.82 0.81 -22.31
CA PHE A 115 -2.94 1.45 -21.62
C PHE A 115 -3.07 0.97 -20.17
N THR A 116 -3.03 -0.34 -19.92
CA THR A 116 -3.14 -0.89 -18.56
C THR A 116 -1.95 -0.49 -17.70
N GLY A 117 -0.73 -0.51 -18.22
CA GLY A 117 0.45 -0.02 -17.49
C GLY A 117 0.31 1.45 -17.10
N LEU A 118 -0.10 2.30 -18.05
CA LEU A 118 -0.29 3.73 -17.78
C LEU A 118 -1.36 3.99 -16.72
N VAL A 119 -2.51 3.31 -16.80
CA VAL A 119 -3.61 3.47 -15.83
C VAL A 119 -3.20 2.99 -14.43
N VAL A 120 -2.54 1.82 -14.32
CA VAL A 120 -2.10 1.27 -13.04
C VAL A 120 -1.04 2.16 -12.40
N HIS A 121 -0.06 2.63 -13.18
CA HIS A 121 0.95 3.56 -12.69
C HIS A 121 0.35 4.91 -12.29
N ALA A 122 -0.56 5.47 -13.09
CA ALA A 122 -1.25 6.71 -12.76
C ALA A 122 -2.08 6.58 -11.48
N THR A 123 -2.77 5.45 -11.29
CA THR A 123 -3.56 5.18 -10.08
C THR A 123 -2.69 5.09 -8.84
N MET A 124 -1.56 4.38 -8.93
CA MET A 124 -0.60 4.29 -7.82
C MET A 124 0.00 5.66 -7.48
N ALA A 125 0.38 6.44 -8.49
CA ALA A 125 0.88 7.81 -8.30
C ALA A 125 -0.18 8.71 -7.64
N GLY A 126 -1.44 8.62 -8.07
CA GLY A 126 -2.56 9.34 -7.45
C GLY A 126 -2.82 8.92 -6.00
N ALA A 127 -2.73 7.63 -5.69
CA ALA A 127 -2.84 7.13 -4.33
C ALA A 127 -1.72 7.67 -3.43
N CYS A 128 -0.47 7.65 -3.92
CA CYS A 128 0.66 8.25 -3.21
C CYS A 128 0.46 9.76 -2.97
N ALA A 129 0.03 10.51 -3.99
CA ALA A 129 -0.25 11.94 -3.86
C ALA A 129 -1.36 12.23 -2.84
N SER A 130 -2.41 11.42 -2.81
CA SER A 130 -3.52 11.56 -1.86
C SER A 130 -3.04 11.35 -0.41
N LEU A 131 -2.21 10.33 -0.18
CA LEU A 131 -1.61 10.08 1.13
C LEU A 131 -0.71 11.23 1.58
N LEU A 132 0.07 11.84 0.67
CA LEU A 132 0.89 13.02 0.97
C LEU A 132 0.05 14.23 1.40
N VAL A 133 -1.07 14.49 0.73
CA VAL A 133 -1.99 15.58 1.11
C VAL A 133 -2.54 15.35 2.51
N ILE A 134 -2.97 14.11 2.80
CA ILE A 134 -3.49 13.75 4.12
C ILE A 134 -2.42 13.91 5.21
N LEU A 135 -1.18 13.48 4.93
CA LEU A 135 -0.06 13.66 5.85
C LEU A 135 0.22 15.14 6.11
N GLY A 136 0.29 15.96 5.06
CA GLY A 136 0.51 17.41 5.19
C GLY A 136 -0.58 18.10 6.01
N GLY A 137 -1.86 17.76 5.76
CA GLY A 137 -2.98 18.26 6.55
C GLY A 137 -2.94 17.82 8.01
N ASN A 138 -2.53 16.58 8.28
CA ASN A 138 -2.36 16.07 9.64
C ASN A 138 -1.20 16.76 10.36
N THR A 139 -0.06 16.95 9.70
CA THR A 139 1.10 17.67 10.27
C THR A 139 0.77 19.13 10.56
N ALA A 140 0.03 19.81 9.68
CA ALA A 140 -0.38 21.20 9.89
C ALA A 140 -1.26 21.37 11.14
N LYS A 141 -2.11 20.38 11.45
CA LYS A 141 -2.91 20.35 12.68
C LYS A 141 -2.08 20.07 13.94
N LEU A 142 -1.03 19.25 13.82
CA LEU A 142 -0.13 18.91 14.93
C LEU A 142 0.86 20.04 15.24
N LEU A 143 1.33 20.74 14.21
CA LEU A 143 2.27 21.86 14.30
C LEU A 143 1.69 23.08 13.57
N PRO A 144 0.90 23.93 14.25
CA PRO A 144 0.28 25.11 13.67
C PRO A 144 1.27 26.28 13.46
N VAL A 145 2.51 25.96 13.06
CA VAL A 145 3.61 26.92 12.86
C VAL A 145 3.67 27.39 11.40
N LEU A 146 3.26 26.52 10.45
CA LEU A 146 3.35 26.76 9.00
C LEU A 146 2.01 26.45 8.33
N SER A 147 1.76 27.11 7.19
CA SER A 147 0.56 26.88 6.36
C SER A 147 0.54 25.45 5.81
N GLU A 148 -0.66 24.85 5.73
CA GLU A 148 -0.90 23.50 5.21
C GLU A 148 -0.22 23.26 3.85
N ARG A 149 -0.27 24.24 2.95
CA ARG A 149 0.33 24.13 1.61
C ARG A 149 1.84 23.94 1.68
N VAL A 150 2.51 24.64 2.60
CA VAL A 150 3.96 24.53 2.79
C VAL A 150 4.33 23.16 3.35
N TRP A 151 3.55 22.64 4.30
CA TRP A 151 3.75 21.28 4.81
C TRP A 151 3.60 20.21 3.73
N ILE A 152 2.60 20.32 2.86
CA ILE A 152 2.42 19.38 1.74
C ILE A 152 3.61 19.46 0.77
N THR A 153 4.09 20.67 0.43
CA THR A 153 5.26 20.83 -0.44
C THR A 153 6.54 20.26 0.19
N LEU A 154 6.74 20.43 1.49
CA LEU A 154 7.90 19.85 2.20
C LEU A 154 7.86 18.33 2.19
N TRP A 155 6.70 17.71 2.46
CA TRP A 155 6.54 16.27 2.35
C TRP A 155 6.76 15.78 0.92
N GLY A 156 6.24 16.48 -0.08
CA GLY A 156 6.51 16.20 -1.49
C GLY A 156 8.00 16.25 -1.81
N MET A 157 8.69 17.32 -1.41
CA MET A 157 10.13 17.50 -1.61
C MET A 157 10.97 16.43 -0.87
N PHE A 158 10.49 15.90 0.24
CA PHE A 158 11.16 14.81 0.97
C PHE A 158 10.94 13.44 0.30
N PHE A 159 9.72 13.16 -0.15
CA PHE A 159 9.38 11.88 -0.79
C PHE A 159 9.88 11.77 -2.24
N VAL A 160 10.02 12.88 -2.97
CA VAL A 160 10.56 12.90 -4.34
C VAL A 160 11.98 12.29 -4.44
N PRO A 161 12.99 12.71 -3.67
CA PRO A 161 14.30 12.04 -3.68
C PRO A 161 14.21 10.60 -3.17
N PHE A 162 13.26 10.32 -2.27
CA PHE A 162 13.00 8.97 -1.76
C PHE A 162 12.53 8.01 -2.85
N THR A 163 11.78 8.50 -3.85
CA THR A 163 11.38 7.68 -5.00
C THR A 163 12.53 7.32 -5.94
N PHE A 164 13.64 8.07 -5.90
CA PHE A 164 14.84 7.83 -6.71
C PHE A 164 15.79 6.78 -6.09
N LEU A 165 15.81 6.63 -4.76
CA LEU A 165 16.63 5.64 -4.03
C LEU A 165 15.93 4.27 -3.88
N ARG A 166 15.34 3.76 -4.96
CA ARG A 166 14.54 2.51 -4.92
C ARG A 166 15.42 1.25 -4.89
N THR A 167 16.28 1.13 -3.87
CA THR A 167 16.96 -0.12 -3.53
C THR A 167 16.06 -0.89 -2.57
N MET A 168 15.81 -2.17 -2.87
CA MET A 168 14.87 -3.03 -2.13
C MET A 168 15.09 -3.01 -0.60
N HIS A 169 16.29 -2.74 -0.10
CA HIS A 169 16.60 -2.70 1.33
C HIS A 169 16.00 -1.48 2.07
N GLU A 170 15.98 -0.31 1.45
CA GLU A 170 15.50 0.94 2.07
C GLU A 170 14.00 0.90 2.37
N VAL A 171 13.22 0.28 1.47
CA VAL A 171 11.75 0.14 1.64
C VAL A 171 11.40 -0.67 2.89
N SER A 172 12.19 -1.71 3.14
CA SER A 172 12.09 -2.58 4.30
C SER A 172 12.39 -1.81 5.61
N TYR A 173 13.40 -0.95 5.59
CA TYR A 173 13.79 -0.13 6.73
C TYR A 173 12.71 0.92 7.08
N VAL A 174 12.13 1.58 6.07
CA VAL A 174 11.01 2.51 6.26
C VAL A 174 9.79 1.82 6.87
N ALA A 175 9.46 0.61 6.40
CA ALA A 175 8.37 -0.17 6.97
C ALA A 175 8.63 -0.51 8.45
N ALA A 176 9.86 -0.84 8.82
CA ALA A 176 10.24 -1.08 10.21
C ALA A 176 10.11 0.16 11.09
N ILE A 177 10.56 1.33 10.62
CA ILE A 177 10.36 2.60 11.33
C ILE A 177 8.85 2.88 11.51
N GLY A 178 8.06 2.65 10.46
CA GLY A 178 6.60 2.81 10.52
C GLY A 178 5.95 1.92 11.60
N MET A 179 6.39 0.67 11.72
CA MET A 179 5.91 -0.21 12.80
C MET A 179 6.27 0.32 14.18
N VAL A 180 7.53 0.74 14.40
CA VAL A 180 7.98 1.31 15.68
C VAL A 180 7.18 2.56 16.04
N ALA A 181 6.89 3.43 15.06
CA ALA A 181 6.08 4.63 15.26
C ALA A 181 4.63 4.31 15.65
N ILE A 182 4.04 3.27 15.07
CA ILE A 182 2.69 2.82 15.44
C ILE A 182 2.69 2.24 16.87
N PHE A 183 3.68 1.40 17.21
CA PHE A 183 3.81 0.86 18.56
C PHE A 183 4.01 1.95 19.61
N SER A 184 4.86 2.94 19.34
CA SER A 184 5.07 4.05 20.27
C SER A 184 3.80 4.87 20.46
N LEU A 185 3.04 5.13 19.40
CA LEU A 185 1.74 5.80 19.48
C LEU A 185 0.75 5.01 20.36
N PHE A 186 0.66 3.69 20.19
CA PHE A 186 -0.18 2.84 21.04
C PHE A 186 0.21 2.93 22.52
N LEU A 187 1.51 2.95 22.84
CA LEU A 187 1.98 3.07 24.22
C LEU A 187 1.63 4.44 24.82
N VAL A 188 1.84 5.53 24.07
CA VAL A 188 1.49 6.89 24.52
C VAL A 188 -0.01 7.01 24.79
N ILE A 189 -0.85 6.51 23.88
CA ILE A 189 -2.31 6.52 24.05
C ILE A 189 -2.71 5.71 25.29
N SER A 190 -2.10 4.54 25.48
CA SER A 190 -2.39 3.66 26.62
C SER A 190 -1.98 4.30 27.95
N ALA A 191 -0.80 4.93 28.01
CA ALA A 191 -0.32 5.63 29.20
C ALA A 191 -1.21 6.85 29.53
N ASN A 192 -1.56 7.65 28.52
CA ASN A 192 -2.48 8.79 28.69
C ASN A 192 -3.87 8.32 29.14
N GLY A 193 -4.37 7.20 28.62
CA GLY A 193 -5.65 6.63 29.04
C GLY A 193 -5.67 6.13 30.48
N ILE A 194 -4.54 5.66 31.00
CA ILE A 194 -4.40 5.20 32.40
C ILE A 194 -4.26 6.38 33.36
N HIS A 195 -3.52 7.43 32.99
CA HIS A 195 -3.31 8.61 33.83
C HIS A 195 -4.54 9.52 33.94
N HIS A 196 -5.54 9.36 33.07
CA HIS A 196 -6.79 10.12 33.08
C HIS A 196 -7.97 9.38 33.74
N LYS A 197 -7.71 8.28 34.46
CA LYS A 197 -8.62 7.67 35.45
C LYS A 197 -8.30 8.19 36.84
#